data_AF-A0A225WCZ4-F1
#
_entry.id   AF-A0A225WCZ4-F1
#
_cell.length_a   1.000
_cell.length_b   1.000
_cell.length_c   1.000
_cell.angle_alpha   90.00
_cell.angle_beta   90.00
_cell.angle_gamma   90.00
#
_symmetry.space_group_name_H-M   'P 1'
#
loop_
_entity.id
_entity.type
_entity.pdbx_description
1 polymer ?
#
loop_
_entity_poly.entity_id
_entity_poly.type
_entity_poly.pdbx_seq_one_letter_code
_entity_poly.pdbx_strand_id
1 'polypeptide(L)'
;SAAGFVVPPVFILLEQTVSLEVFLGLGVPGAAVTTAEPGFMNLLLFSSWLQFFASAVLSPIRRPLVLIMDGCGSRFSLHIVRVAAACQIKLVCLPSNATHLFQPLDVAVFSSLKTNLNSALELLMNDSDDCNVSKEKAIKCNFSTNIKAGFRACGLYPLSLHRMTECLHHFRRNRAPRVAKIAAWLKIRTVVQNDLLVNPQFIQAFATCYRYVVLPKKFDNAHWCIILVDIDSREKKIYQFDSLQSDRFYERLNDYCESYIKLARYDGYDLRQAIDLKQTDVQNCGTLSIVFVMMQVKGEQTPIINSGNLQSLRFTLFLQGLRVTHPFFWPCMLLHTDFKNGSGM
;
A
#
# COMPACT_ATOMS: atom_id res chain seq x y z
N SER A 1 -13.48 16.42 -6.25
CA SER A 1 -13.15 15.94 -7.60
C SER A 1 -12.28 16.97 -8.32
N ALA A 2 -11.71 16.62 -9.47
CA ALA A 2 -10.91 17.54 -10.28
C ALA A 2 -11.69 18.79 -10.74
N ALA A 3 -13.01 18.68 -10.91
CA ALA A 3 -13.88 19.79 -11.25
C ALA A 3 -14.30 20.65 -10.04
N GLY A 4 -13.83 20.33 -8.83
CA GLY A 4 -14.19 21.03 -7.60
C GLY A 4 -15.40 20.47 -6.86
N PHE A 5 -16.17 19.56 -7.46
CA PHE A 5 -17.30 18.93 -6.79
C PHE A 5 -16.82 18.05 -5.62
N VAL A 6 -17.39 18.26 -4.45
CA VAL A 6 -17.08 17.50 -3.23
C VAL A 6 -18.24 16.56 -2.96
N VAL A 7 -17.96 15.25 -2.94
CA VAL A 7 -18.93 14.26 -2.46
C VAL A 7 -19.09 14.48 -0.96
N PRO A 8 -20.32 14.50 -0.41
CA PRO A 8 -20.52 14.65 1.02
C PRO A 8 -19.67 13.64 1.81
N PRO A 9 -19.01 14.06 2.90
CA PRO A 9 -18.14 13.19 3.65
C PRO A 9 -18.94 12.16 4.46
N VAL A 10 -18.26 11.05 4.79
CA VAL A 10 -18.73 10.13 5.82
C VAL A 10 -17.77 10.21 7.00
N PHE A 11 -18.28 10.65 8.15
CA PHE A 11 -17.53 10.71 9.39
C PHE A 11 -17.55 9.35 10.08
N ILE A 12 -16.39 8.83 10.48
CA ILE A 12 -16.26 7.56 11.18
C ILE A 12 -15.80 7.86 12.61
N LEU A 13 -16.62 7.51 13.60
CA LEU A 13 -16.33 7.75 15.01
C LEU A 13 -15.83 6.47 15.68
N LEU A 14 -14.85 6.64 16.57
CA LEU A 14 -14.32 5.60 17.46
C LEU A 14 -15.27 5.41 18.66
N GLU A 15 -16.50 4.99 18.40
CA GLU A 15 -17.54 4.74 19.41
C GLU A 15 -18.39 3.53 18.99
N GLN A 16 -19.30 3.08 19.87
CA GLN A 16 -20.28 2.05 19.50
C GLN A 16 -21.55 2.67 18.88
N THR A 17 -21.93 3.86 19.33
CA THR A 17 -23.14 4.57 18.91
C THR A 17 -22.82 6.03 18.57
N VAL A 18 -23.73 6.68 17.82
CA VAL A 18 -23.65 8.12 17.50
C VAL A 18 -24.67 8.85 18.36
N SER A 19 -24.25 9.88 19.08
CA SER A 19 -25.18 10.72 19.85
C SER A 19 -26.07 11.55 18.92
N LEU A 20 -27.29 11.87 19.37
CA LEU A 20 -28.22 12.70 18.60
C LEU A 20 -27.64 14.09 18.31
N GLU A 21 -26.88 14.65 19.25
CA GLU A 21 -26.22 15.96 19.09
C GLU A 21 -25.18 15.94 17.97
N VAL A 22 -24.36 14.89 17.88
CA VAL A 22 -23.38 14.73 16.79
C VAL A 22 -24.07 14.54 15.45
N PHE A 23 -25.15 13.75 15.41
CA PHE A 23 -25.94 13.53 14.20
C PHE A 23 -26.60 14.83 13.70
N LEU A 24 -27.23 15.59 14.59
CA LEU A 24 -27.83 16.89 14.28
C LEU A 24 -26.78 17.98 14.02
N GLY A 25 -25.56 17.80 14.53
CA GLY A 25 -24.44 18.72 14.39
C GLY A 25 -23.68 18.62 13.05
N LEU A 26 -24.06 17.73 12.14
CA LEU A 26 -23.47 17.60 10.81
C LEU A 26 -23.66 18.89 10.00
N GLY A 27 -22.60 19.71 9.91
CA GLY A 27 -22.64 20.99 9.20
C GLY A 27 -22.56 20.89 7.67
N VAL A 28 -22.33 19.69 7.13
CA VAL A 28 -22.18 19.47 5.67
C VAL A 28 -23.43 18.78 5.11
N PRO A 29 -24.17 19.43 4.20
CA PRO A 29 -25.36 18.83 3.59
C PRO A 29 -25.09 17.48 2.94
N GLY A 30 -25.92 16.49 3.26
CA GLY A 30 -25.80 15.12 2.75
C GLY A 30 -24.65 14.30 3.35
N ALA A 31 -23.90 14.84 4.32
CA ALA A 31 -22.90 14.06 5.04
C ALA A 31 -23.57 12.93 5.83
N ALA A 32 -22.83 11.84 6.00
CA ALA A 32 -23.24 10.74 6.87
C ALA A 32 -22.27 10.59 8.04
N VAL A 33 -22.73 9.96 9.10
CA VAL A 33 -21.91 9.59 10.25
C VAL A 33 -22.14 8.12 10.55
N THR A 34 -21.06 7.41 10.87
CA THR A 34 -21.07 6.00 11.24
C THR A 34 -20.04 5.77 12.33
N THR A 35 -20.14 4.63 12.99
CA THR A 35 -19.14 4.17 13.95
C THR A 35 -18.30 3.03 13.38
N ALA A 36 -17.08 2.88 13.90
CA ALA A 36 -16.25 1.71 13.69
C ALA A 36 -15.38 1.50 14.93
N GLU A 37 -15.27 0.27 15.44
CA GLU A 37 -14.40 -0.06 16.59
C GLU A 37 -12.97 0.47 16.49
N PRO A 38 -12.30 0.45 15.32
CA PRO A 38 -10.97 1.01 15.22
C PRO A 38 -10.96 2.51 14.83
N GLY A 39 -12.12 3.14 14.66
CA GLY A 39 -12.24 4.55 14.29
C GLY A 39 -11.77 4.87 12.86
N PHE A 40 -11.52 3.83 12.06
CA PHE A 40 -11.10 3.96 10.67
C PHE A 40 -11.90 3.04 9.75
N MET A 41 -11.78 3.32 8.45
CA MET A 41 -12.49 2.60 7.40
C MET A 41 -12.06 1.12 7.32
N ASN A 42 -13.03 0.22 7.43
CA ASN A 42 -12.86 -1.22 7.21
C ASN A 42 -13.49 -1.67 5.87
N LEU A 43 -13.37 -2.96 5.53
CA LEU A 43 -13.86 -3.51 4.26
C LEU A 43 -15.38 -3.33 4.08
N LEU A 44 -16.17 -3.60 5.12
CA LEU A 44 -17.64 -3.52 5.06
C LEU A 44 -18.08 -2.06 4.86
N LEU A 45 -17.53 -1.15 5.64
CA LEU A 45 -17.80 0.28 5.52
C LEU A 45 -17.36 0.82 4.16
N PHE A 46 -16.22 0.36 3.63
CA PHE A 46 -15.77 0.79 2.31
C PHE A 46 -16.72 0.31 1.20
N SER A 47 -17.24 -0.91 1.31
CA SER A 47 -18.25 -1.45 0.39
C SER A 47 -19.51 -0.59 0.36
N SER A 48 -20.09 -0.28 1.54
CA SER A 48 -21.25 0.60 1.66
C SER A 48 -20.94 2.02 1.18
N TRP A 49 -19.74 2.53 1.48
CA TRP A 49 -19.30 3.84 1.05
C TRP A 49 -19.17 3.94 -0.47
N LEU A 50 -18.79 2.88 -1.19
CA LEU A 50 -18.76 2.90 -2.66
C LEU A 50 -20.16 3.10 -3.27
N GLN A 51 -21.19 2.51 -2.66
CA GLN A 51 -22.58 2.69 -3.08
C GLN A 51 -23.05 4.13 -2.79
N PHE A 52 -22.75 4.65 -1.60
CA PHE A 52 -23.00 6.04 -1.22
C PHE A 52 -22.29 7.04 -2.15
N PHE A 53 -21.01 6.80 -2.45
CA PHE A 53 -20.23 7.60 -3.39
C PHE A 53 -20.86 7.59 -4.79
N ALA A 54 -21.31 6.42 -5.25
CA ALA A 54 -21.97 6.31 -6.54
C ALA A 54 -23.30 7.07 -6.58
N SER A 55 -24.13 6.99 -5.53
CA SER A 55 -25.42 7.69 -5.49
C SER A 55 -25.29 9.20 -5.32
N ALA A 56 -24.24 9.67 -4.62
CA ALA A 56 -23.96 11.08 -4.43
C ALA A 56 -23.52 11.81 -5.72
N VAL A 57 -23.03 11.07 -6.73
CA VAL A 57 -22.62 11.64 -8.03
C VAL A 57 -23.76 11.47 -9.04
N LEU A 58 -24.60 12.50 -9.15
CA LEU A 58 -25.79 12.49 -10.01
C LEU A 58 -25.47 12.74 -11.50
N SER A 59 -26.46 12.47 -12.35
CA SER A 59 -26.48 12.86 -13.77
C SER A 59 -26.23 14.38 -13.90
N PRO A 60 -25.50 14.86 -14.92
CA PRO A 60 -25.11 14.20 -16.17
C PRO A 60 -23.70 13.58 -16.19
N ILE A 61 -23.09 13.31 -15.02
CA ILE A 61 -21.73 12.76 -14.98
C ILE A 61 -21.69 11.36 -15.63
N ARG A 62 -20.89 11.25 -16.71
CA ARG A 62 -20.72 9.99 -17.44
C ARG A 62 -20.03 8.94 -16.55
N ARG A 63 -20.54 7.71 -16.66
CA ARG A 63 -19.97 6.51 -16.03
C ARG A 63 -18.98 5.82 -16.99
N PRO A 64 -17.98 5.09 -16.49
CA PRO A 64 -17.73 4.83 -15.07
C PRO A 64 -17.04 6.01 -14.35
N LEU A 65 -17.29 6.14 -13.05
CA LEU A 65 -16.54 7.06 -12.19
C LEU A 65 -15.13 6.53 -11.96
N VAL A 66 -14.14 7.42 -11.88
CA VAL A 66 -12.77 7.05 -11.51
C VAL A 66 -12.53 7.46 -10.06
N LEU A 67 -12.24 6.48 -9.21
CA LEU A 67 -11.85 6.70 -7.81
C LEU A 67 -10.36 6.43 -7.64
N ILE A 68 -9.61 7.49 -7.34
CA ILE A 68 -8.18 7.39 -7.01
C ILE A 68 -8.06 7.30 -5.49
N MET A 69 -7.43 6.24 -4.99
CA MET A 69 -7.33 5.95 -3.55
C MET A 69 -5.95 5.43 -3.15
N ASP A 70 -5.63 5.47 -1.86
CA ASP A 70 -4.45 4.83 -1.32
C ASP A 70 -4.59 3.30 -1.34
N GLY A 71 -3.57 2.61 -1.86
CA GLY A 71 -3.55 1.15 -1.98
C GLY A 71 -3.32 0.42 -0.66
N CYS A 72 -4.12 0.68 0.38
CA CYS A 72 -4.01 -0.03 1.65
C CYS A 72 -4.57 -1.45 1.50
N GLY A 73 -3.68 -2.44 1.57
CA GLY A 73 -4.00 -3.85 1.32
C GLY A 73 -5.05 -4.47 2.25
N SER A 74 -5.45 -3.80 3.34
CA SER A 74 -6.57 -4.23 4.19
C SER A 74 -7.96 -3.90 3.60
N ARG A 75 -8.03 -3.01 2.61
CA ARG A 75 -9.30 -2.52 2.02
C ARG A 75 -9.54 -2.99 0.59
N PHE A 76 -8.68 -3.86 0.05
CA PHE A 76 -8.82 -4.38 -1.32
C PHE A 76 -9.09 -5.88 -1.30
N SER A 77 -10.27 -6.28 -1.80
CA SER A 77 -10.67 -7.68 -1.93
C SER A 77 -11.48 -7.87 -3.21
N LEU A 78 -11.67 -9.13 -3.63
CA LEU A 78 -12.51 -9.45 -4.78
C LEU A 78 -13.95 -8.93 -4.60
N HIS A 79 -14.46 -8.91 -3.37
CA HIS A 79 -15.77 -8.35 -3.05
C HIS A 79 -15.85 -6.85 -3.39
N ILE A 80 -14.84 -6.07 -2.99
CA ILE A 80 -14.76 -4.62 -3.28
C ILE A 80 -14.71 -4.36 -4.79
N VAL A 81 -13.94 -5.17 -5.54
CA VAL A 81 -13.87 -5.05 -7.00
C VAL A 81 -15.24 -5.29 -7.64
N ARG A 82 -16.00 -6.29 -7.17
CA ARG A 82 -17.36 -6.58 -7.66
C ARG A 82 -18.33 -5.45 -7.34
N VAL A 83 -18.29 -4.91 -6.13
CA VAL A 83 -19.17 -3.79 -5.71
C VAL A 83 -18.85 -2.53 -6.52
N ALA A 84 -17.57 -2.19 -6.70
CA ALA A 84 -17.16 -1.08 -7.53
C ALA A 84 -17.63 -1.25 -8.99
N ALA A 85 -17.48 -2.44 -9.56
CA ALA A 85 -17.94 -2.74 -10.92
C ALA A 85 -19.47 -2.59 -11.06
N ALA A 86 -20.25 -3.10 -10.10
CA ALA A 86 -21.70 -2.93 -10.07
C ALA A 86 -22.11 -1.45 -10.00
N CYS A 87 -21.37 -0.64 -9.25
CA CYS A 87 -21.59 0.81 -9.14
C CYS A 87 -21.03 1.63 -10.32
N GLN A 88 -20.47 0.97 -11.35
CA GLN A 88 -19.75 1.61 -12.46
C GLN A 88 -18.63 2.53 -11.96
N ILE A 89 -17.78 2.03 -11.06
CA ILE A 89 -16.60 2.70 -10.52
C ILE A 89 -15.35 1.93 -10.96
N LYS A 90 -14.36 2.66 -11.49
CA LYS A 90 -13.00 2.20 -11.72
C LYS A 90 -12.12 2.64 -10.55
N LEU A 91 -11.58 1.66 -9.83
CA LEU A 91 -10.64 1.90 -8.74
C LEU A 91 -9.23 2.04 -9.32
N VAL A 92 -8.54 3.12 -8.93
CA VAL A 92 -7.14 3.38 -9.26
C VAL A 92 -6.39 3.54 -7.94
N CYS A 93 -5.61 2.52 -7.59
CA CYS A 93 -4.81 2.54 -6.38
C CYS A 93 -3.50 3.29 -6.64
N LEU A 94 -3.21 4.30 -5.82
CA LEU A 94 -1.91 4.95 -5.81
C LEU A 94 -0.83 3.96 -5.38
N PRO A 95 0.40 4.11 -5.90
CA PRO A 95 1.57 3.41 -5.41
C PRO A 95 1.71 3.54 -3.89
N SER A 96 2.20 2.48 -3.24
CA SER A 96 2.46 2.52 -1.80
C SER A 96 3.39 3.69 -1.46
N ASN A 97 3.06 4.40 -0.38
CA ASN A 97 3.78 5.59 0.11
C ASN A 97 3.88 6.74 -0.90
N ALA A 98 3.02 6.79 -1.93
CA ALA A 98 2.96 7.90 -2.86
C ALA A 98 1.78 8.85 -2.58
N THR A 99 1.06 8.64 -1.48
CA THR A 99 -0.03 9.50 -1.01
C THR A 99 0.38 10.96 -0.91
N HIS A 100 1.51 11.25 -0.26
CA HIS A 100 2.03 12.62 -0.13
C HIS A 100 2.50 13.26 -1.46
N LEU A 101 2.58 12.48 -2.55
CA LEU A 101 2.94 12.97 -3.89
C LEU A 101 1.69 13.16 -4.76
N PHE A 102 0.80 12.17 -4.74
CA PHE A 102 -0.24 12.02 -5.74
C PHE A 102 -1.65 11.99 -5.17
N GLN A 103 -1.84 12.08 -3.86
CA GLN A 103 -3.17 12.15 -3.25
C GLN A 103 -3.56 13.62 -3.03
N PRO A 104 -4.54 14.17 -3.79
CA PRO A 104 -4.90 15.59 -3.68
C PRO A 104 -5.37 15.99 -2.28
N LEU A 105 -5.97 15.05 -1.54
CA LEU A 105 -6.39 15.29 -0.16
C LEU A 105 -5.19 15.59 0.75
N ASP A 106 -4.14 14.76 0.71
CA ASP A 106 -2.94 14.96 1.51
C ASP A 106 -2.10 16.15 1.04
N VAL A 107 -2.03 16.38 -0.27
CA VAL A 107 -1.21 17.46 -0.85
C VAL A 107 -1.81 18.85 -0.59
N ALA A 108 -3.14 19.00 -0.60
CA ALA A 108 -3.76 20.33 -0.61
C ALA A 108 -4.96 20.55 0.33
N VAL A 109 -5.64 19.49 0.78
CA VAL A 109 -6.91 19.64 1.53
C VAL A 109 -6.70 19.45 3.03
N PHE A 110 -5.97 18.40 3.43
CA PHE A 110 -5.78 18.06 4.84
C PHE A 110 -4.83 19.01 5.58
N SER A 111 -3.97 19.74 4.87
CA SER A 111 -3.16 20.80 5.50
C SER A 111 -4.03 21.84 6.18
N SER A 112 -5.03 22.37 5.47
CA SER A 112 -5.98 23.36 6.02
C SER A 112 -6.83 22.80 7.16
N LEU A 113 -7.27 21.54 7.06
CA LEU A 113 -8.01 20.89 8.14
C LEU A 113 -7.16 20.80 9.41
N LYS A 114 -5.89 20.38 9.28
CA LYS A 114 -4.94 20.33 10.41
C LYS A 114 -4.71 21.71 11.01
N THR A 115 -4.52 22.73 10.18
CA THR A 115 -4.36 24.12 10.66
C THR A 115 -5.58 24.59 11.45
N ASN A 116 -6.79 24.38 10.94
CA ASN A 116 -8.02 24.80 11.62
C ASN A 116 -8.23 24.06 12.95
N LEU A 117 -7.95 22.74 12.98
CA LEU A 117 -8.01 21.96 14.21
C LEU A 117 -6.96 22.40 15.23
N ASN A 118 -5.74 22.69 14.79
CA ASN A 118 -4.68 23.19 15.67
C ASN A 118 -5.03 24.57 16.24
N SER A 119 -5.55 25.50 15.44
CA SER A 119 -6.00 26.79 15.96
C SER A 119 -7.18 26.65 16.93
N ALA A 120 -8.08 25.70 16.69
CA ALA A 120 -9.16 25.40 17.62
C ALA A 120 -8.65 24.80 18.95
N LEU A 121 -7.59 23.99 18.90
CA LEU A 121 -6.88 23.48 20.08
C LEU A 121 -6.18 24.61 20.84
N GLU A 122 -5.43 25.46 20.14
CA GLU A 122 -4.71 26.60 20.75
C GLU A 122 -5.66 27.54 21.49
N LEU A 123 -6.84 27.83 20.93
CA LEU A 123 -7.86 28.64 21.60
C LEU A 123 -8.45 27.93 22.84
N LEU A 124 -8.72 26.62 22.75
CA LEU A 124 -9.23 25.86 23.89
C LEU A 124 -8.23 25.81 25.04
N MET A 125 -6.95 25.64 24.73
CA MET A 125 -5.85 25.64 25.71
C MET A 125 -5.65 27.02 26.37
N ASN A 126 -6.04 28.11 25.70
CA ASN A 126 -5.95 29.46 26.27
C ASN A 126 -7.16 29.80 27.15
N ASP A 127 -8.35 29.27 26.82
CA ASP A 127 -9.60 29.55 27.54
C ASP A 127 -9.91 28.52 28.65
N SER A 128 -9.26 27.35 28.63
CA SER A 128 -9.47 26.23 29.56
C SER A 128 -8.24 25.32 29.64
N ASP A 129 -8.08 24.55 30.73
CA ASP A 129 -7.08 23.47 30.82
C ASP A 129 -7.43 22.23 29.94
N ASP A 130 -8.49 22.32 29.12
CA ASP A 130 -8.94 21.22 28.29
C ASP A 130 -8.16 21.16 26.97
N CYS A 131 -7.55 20.01 26.70
CA CYS A 131 -6.74 19.76 25.51
C CYS A 131 -7.50 19.00 24.42
N ASN A 132 -8.83 18.84 24.54
CA ASN A 132 -9.61 18.01 23.65
C ASN A 132 -10.58 18.82 22.78
N VAL A 133 -10.44 18.75 21.46
CA VAL A 133 -11.48 19.28 20.55
C VAL A 133 -12.67 18.34 20.58
N SER A 134 -13.83 18.84 21.00
CA SER A 134 -15.07 18.08 20.94
C SER A 134 -15.37 17.61 19.51
N LYS A 135 -15.96 16.42 19.37
CA LYS A 135 -16.22 15.81 18.05
C LYS A 135 -17.15 16.69 17.21
N GLU A 136 -18.09 17.36 17.84
CA GLU A 136 -19.02 18.31 17.22
C GLU A 136 -18.26 19.48 16.60
N LYS A 137 -17.23 20.00 17.29
CA LYS A 137 -16.40 21.10 16.80
C LYS A 137 -15.51 20.64 15.64
N ALA A 138 -14.97 19.43 15.72
CA ALA A 138 -14.16 18.85 14.64
C ALA A 138 -14.96 18.56 13.36
N ILE A 139 -16.20 18.08 13.49
CA ILE A 139 -17.09 17.78 12.36
C ILE A 139 -17.58 19.07 11.66
N LYS A 140 -17.63 20.19 12.38
CA LYS A 140 -17.97 21.51 11.83
C LYS A 140 -16.79 22.20 11.15
N CYS A 141 -15.56 21.69 11.27
CA CYS A 141 -14.40 22.28 10.60
C CYS A 141 -14.55 22.22 9.08
N ASN A 142 -14.44 23.37 8.43
CA ASN A 142 -14.61 23.48 7.00
C ASN A 142 -13.45 22.82 6.24
N PHE A 143 -13.76 21.98 5.26
CA PHE A 143 -12.76 21.41 4.35
C PHE A 143 -12.36 22.47 3.31
N SER A 144 -11.07 22.63 3.05
CA SER A 144 -10.63 23.67 2.11
C SER A 144 -11.13 23.42 0.69
N THR A 145 -11.35 24.51 -0.04
CA THR A 145 -11.82 24.51 -1.44
C THR A 145 -10.68 24.24 -2.44
N ASN A 146 -9.46 23.97 -1.96
CA ASN A 146 -8.26 23.84 -2.78
C ASN A 146 -8.14 22.50 -3.52
N ILE A 147 -9.20 21.70 -3.57
CA ILE A 147 -9.24 20.39 -4.24
C ILE A 147 -8.76 20.48 -5.71
N LYS A 148 -9.20 21.49 -6.47
CA LYS A 148 -8.77 21.70 -7.87
C LYS A 148 -7.27 21.93 -7.98
N ALA A 149 -6.71 22.71 -7.05
CA ALA A 149 -5.27 22.96 -6.99
C ALA A 149 -4.52 21.68 -6.60
N GLY A 150 -5.03 20.88 -5.67
CA GLY A 150 -4.47 19.57 -5.32
C GLY A 150 -4.39 18.62 -6.52
N PHE A 151 -5.47 18.51 -7.31
CA PHE A 151 -5.47 17.68 -8.52
C PHE A 151 -4.44 18.14 -9.56
N ARG A 152 -4.28 19.47 -9.73
CA ARG A 152 -3.26 20.05 -10.62
C ARG A 152 -1.84 19.82 -10.11
N ALA A 153 -1.61 20.03 -8.81
CA ALA A 153 -0.30 19.86 -8.17
C ALA A 153 0.17 18.40 -8.25
N CYS A 154 -0.72 17.43 -8.03
CA CYS A 154 -0.42 16.01 -8.19
C CYS A 154 -0.24 15.57 -9.66
N GLY A 155 -0.50 16.45 -10.64
CA GLY A 155 -0.51 16.11 -12.07
C GLY A 155 -1.64 15.17 -12.48
N LEU A 156 -2.63 14.93 -11.62
CA LEU A 156 -3.74 14.02 -11.89
C LEU A 156 -4.80 14.63 -12.81
N TYR A 157 -5.03 15.95 -12.71
CA TYR A 157 -5.94 16.66 -13.61
C TYR A 157 -5.59 18.15 -13.77
N PRO A 158 -5.37 18.62 -15.02
CA PRO A 158 -5.19 17.81 -16.23
C PRO A 158 -4.05 16.81 -16.06
N LEU A 159 -4.19 15.63 -16.68
CA LEU A 159 -3.19 14.58 -16.56
C LEU A 159 -1.86 15.10 -17.11
N SER A 160 -0.82 15.13 -16.27
CA SER A 160 0.46 15.73 -16.62
C SER A 160 1.62 14.88 -16.10
N LEU A 161 2.23 14.14 -17.02
CA LEU A 161 3.44 13.37 -16.71
C LEU A 161 4.58 14.29 -16.24
N HIS A 162 4.70 15.48 -16.81
CA HIS A 162 5.70 16.47 -16.40
C HIS A 162 5.56 16.80 -14.91
N ARG A 163 4.34 17.17 -14.46
CA ARG A 163 4.08 17.48 -13.05
C ARG A 163 4.28 16.28 -12.14
N MET A 164 3.82 15.09 -12.53
CA MET A 164 4.07 13.87 -11.74
C MET A 164 5.58 13.58 -11.61
N THR A 165 6.34 13.79 -12.68
CA THR A 165 7.80 13.59 -12.70
C THR A 165 8.51 14.64 -11.85
N GLU A 166 8.04 15.88 -11.87
CA GLU A 166 8.53 16.98 -11.03
C GLU A 166 8.29 16.67 -9.55
N CYS A 167 7.07 16.27 -9.14
CA CYS A 167 6.78 15.83 -7.77
C CYS A 167 7.71 14.68 -7.34
N LEU A 168 7.91 13.71 -8.23
CA LEU A 168 8.82 12.59 -7.98
C LEU A 168 10.29 13.03 -7.90
N HIS A 169 10.70 14.00 -8.72
CA HIS A 169 12.05 14.55 -8.72
C HIS A 169 12.34 15.31 -7.43
N HIS A 170 11.45 16.20 -7.00
CA HIS A 170 11.57 16.90 -5.72
C HIS A 170 11.68 15.93 -4.55
N PHE A 171 10.86 14.89 -4.55
CA PHE A 171 10.94 13.84 -3.53
C PHE A 171 12.28 13.08 -3.55
N ARG A 172 12.77 12.74 -4.75
CA ARG A 172 14.06 12.05 -4.91
C ARG A 172 15.26 12.92 -4.54
N ARG A 173 15.19 14.23 -4.82
CA ARG A 173 16.23 15.20 -4.49
C ARG A 173 16.37 15.41 -2.99
N ASN A 174 15.28 15.26 -2.25
CA ASN A 174 15.23 15.38 -0.79
C ASN A 174 15.51 14.05 -0.07
N ARG A 175 16.07 13.05 -0.76
CA ARG A 175 16.52 11.76 -0.18
C ARG A 175 18.04 11.60 -0.29
N ALA A 176 18.62 10.88 0.67
CA ALA A 176 20.00 10.41 0.67
C ALA A 176 20.32 9.52 -0.56
N PRO A 177 21.61 9.36 -0.95
CA PRO A 177 22.05 9.03 -2.32
C PRO A 177 21.56 7.68 -2.91
N ARG A 178 21.48 7.63 -4.25
CA ARG A 178 21.22 6.45 -5.11
C ARG A 178 22.29 5.36 -4.88
N VAL A 179 22.01 4.05 -4.91
CA VAL A 179 21.77 3.20 -6.11
C VAL A 179 21.20 1.83 -5.66
N ALA A 180 20.17 1.31 -6.33
CA ALA A 180 19.89 -0.13 -6.38
C ALA A 180 19.52 -0.51 -7.82
N LYS A 181 20.41 -1.26 -8.50
CA LYS A 181 20.18 -1.77 -9.87
C LYS A 181 19.25 -3.00 -9.82
N ILE A 182 18.38 -3.12 -10.83
CA ILE A 182 17.51 -4.28 -11.06
C ILE A 182 18.37 -5.53 -11.30
N ALA A 183 17.95 -6.68 -10.76
CA ALA A 183 18.58 -7.96 -11.06
C ALA A 183 17.83 -8.67 -12.19
N ALA A 184 18.51 -8.98 -13.29
CA ALA A 184 17.94 -9.57 -14.51
C ALA A 184 17.35 -10.99 -14.30
N TRP A 185 17.60 -11.62 -13.15
CA TRP A 185 17.19 -12.99 -12.85
C TRP A 185 15.78 -13.12 -12.24
N LEU A 186 15.11 -12.01 -11.90
CA LEU A 186 13.81 -12.05 -11.24
C LEU A 186 12.68 -12.36 -12.26
N LYS A 187 12.21 -13.62 -12.30
CA LYS A 187 11.02 -14.05 -13.05
C LYS A 187 9.88 -14.37 -12.07
N ILE A 188 8.83 -13.53 -12.04
CA ILE A 188 7.64 -13.77 -11.22
C ILE A 188 6.66 -14.62 -12.04
N ARG A 189 6.34 -15.84 -11.58
CA ARG A 189 5.22 -16.63 -12.12
C ARG A 189 4.16 -16.80 -11.03
N THR A 190 2.91 -16.49 -11.34
CA THR A 190 1.73 -16.83 -10.55
C THR A 190 1.47 -18.33 -10.64
N VAL A 191 2.23 -19.15 -9.94
CA VAL A 191 1.93 -20.59 -9.82
C VAL A 191 1.37 -20.84 -8.42
N VAL A 192 0.25 -21.54 -8.41
CA VAL A 192 -0.67 -21.76 -7.30
C VAL A 192 0.04 -22.48 -6.16
N GLN A 193 -0.05 -21.90 -4.96
CA GLN A 193 0.55 -22.34 -3.70
C GLN A 193 0.25 -23.82 -3.35
N ASN A 194 -0.82 -24.41 -3.90
CA ASN A 194 -1.28 -25.75 -3.57
C ASN A 194 -0.69 -26.87 -4.46
N ASP A 195 -0.18 -26.57 -5.66
CA ASP A 195 0.33 -27.62 -6.56
C ASP A 195 1.84 -27.83 -6.44
N LEU A 196 2.59 -26.80 -6.06
CA LEU A 196 4.05 -26.82 -5.99
C LEU A 196 4.62 -27.67 -4.84
N LEU A 197 3.92 -27.74 -3.71
CA LEU A 197 4.43 -28.35 -2.48
C LEU A 197 3.89 -29.76 -2.21
N VAL A 198 2.92 -30.22 -3.01
CA VAL A 198 2.16 -31.44 -2.72
C VAL A 198 2.22 -32.44 -3.88
N ASN A 199 2.62 -32.01 -5.08
CA ASN A 199 2.75 -32.87 -6.25
C ASN A 199 4.20 -33.32 -6.47
N PRO A 200 4.53 -34.62 -6.28
CA PRO A 200 5.89 -35.14 -6.41
C PRO A 200 6.52 -34.93 -7.80
N GLN A 201 5.71 -34.98 -8.86
CA GLN A 201 6.20 -34.79 -10.24
C GLN A 201 6.60 -33.34 -10.49
N PHE A 202 5.89 -32.38 -9.88
CA PHE A 202 6.26 -30.97 -9.92
C PHE A 202 7.53 -30.72 -9.12
N ILE A 203 7.67 -31.28 -7.91
CA ILE A 203 8.88 -31.14 -7.07
C ILE A 203 10.12 -31.64 -7.82
N GLN A 204 10.02 -32.77 -8.51
CA GLN A 204 11.13 -33.36 -9.25
C GLN A 204 11.53 -32.53 -10.50
N ALA A 205 10.54 -31.94 -11.19
CA ALA A 205 10.77 -30.99 -12.29
C ALA A 205 11.24 -29.60 -11.81
N PHE A 206 10.85 -29.17 -10.61
CA PHE A 206 11.24 -27.88 -10.03
C PHE A 206 12.68 -27.92 -9.50
N ALA A 207 13.06 -29.00 -8.81
CA ALA A 207 14.39 -29.18 -8.23
C ALA A 207 15.51 -29.27 -9.27
N THR A 208 15.20 -29.59 -10.53
CA THR A 208 16.18 -29.63 -11.62
C THR A 208 16.45 -28.26 -12.26
N CYS A 209 15.59 -27.25 -12.02
CA CYS A 209 15.67 -25.94 -12.68
C CYS A 209 15.80 -24.75 -11.70
N TYR A 210 15.55 -24.94 -10.40
CA TYR A 210 15.50 -23.86 -9.42
C TYR A 210 16.27 -24.21 -8.15
N ARG A 211 17.20 -23.32 -7.76
CA ARG A 211 17.97 -23.45 -6.53
C ARG A 211 17.21 -23.03 -5.26
N TYR A 212 16.40 -21.98 -5.34
CA TYR A 212 15.72 -21.41 -4.18
C TYR A 212 14.21 -21.45 -4.34
N VAL A 213 13.51 -21.79 -3.25
CA VAL A 213 12.06 -21.61 -3.12
C VAL A 213 11.79 -20.57 -2.03
N VAL A 214 11.04 -19.53 -2.38
CA VAL A 214 10.67 -18.43 -1.49
C VAL A 214 9.20 -18.56 -1.15
N LEU A 215 8.89 -18.66 0.14
CA LEU A 215 7.54 -18.80 0.68
C LEU A 215 7.21 -17.57 1.54
N PRO A 216 6.54 -16.55 0.97
CA PRO A 216 6.06 -15.42 1.75
C PRO A 216 4.85 -15.83 2.61
N LYS A 217 4.94 -15.60 3.92
CA LYS A 217 3.87 -15.85 4.89
C LYS A 217 3.36 -14.52 5.46
N LYS A 218 2.08 -14.24 5.25
CA LYS A 218 1.36 -13.18 5.94
C LYS A 218 0.62 -13.75 7.15
N PHE A 219 0.80 -13.13 8.31
CA PHE A 219 0.06 -13.45 9.53
C PHE A 219 -1.18 -12.55 9.71
N ASP A 220 -2.05 -12.91 10.64
CA ASP A 220 -3.38 -12.31 10.83
C ASP A 220 -3.32 -10.81 11.17
N ASN A 221 -2.24 -10.38 11.82
CA ASN A 221 -1.94 -8.98 12.12
C ASN A 221 -1.32 -8.21 10.93
N ALA A 222 -1.43 -8.75 9.71
CA ALA A 222 -0.83 -8.23 8.48
C ALA A 222 0.71 -8.14 8.46
N HIS A 223 1.37 -8.81 9.40
CA HIS A 223 2.83 -8.92 9.44
C HIS A 223 3.33 -9.94 8.41
N TRP A 224 4.42 -9.63 7.73
CA TRP A 224 5.02 -10.47 6.70
C TRP A 224 6.33 -11.10 7.19
N CYS A 225 6.44 -12.41 6.98
CA CYS A 225 7.63 -13.20 7.19
C CYS A 225 7.96 -14.00 5.92
N ILE A 226 9.19 -14.51 5.83
CA ILE A 226 9.66 -15.30 4.70
C ILE A 226 10.21 -16.62 5.20
N ILE A 227 9.92 -17.69 4.47
CA ILE A 227 10.70 -18.93 4.51
C ILE A 227 11.42 -19.06 3.17
N LEU A 228 12.73 -19.28 3.21
CA LEU A 228 13.57 -19.49 2.04
C LEU A 228 14.20 -20.88 2.13
N VAL A 229 13.92 -21.73 1.16
CA VAL A 229 14.47 -23.09 1.08
C VAL A 229 15.53 -23.12 -0.01
N ASP A 230 16.76 -23.51 0.33
CA ASP A 230 17.84 -23.77 -0.62
C ASP A 230 17.85 -25.26 -0.97
N ILE A 231 17.37 -25.58 -2.17
CA ILE A 231 17.10 -26.95 -2.64
C ILE A 231 18.36 -27.60 -3.27
N ASP A 232 19.32 -26.79 -3.72
CA ASP A 232 20.46 -27.24 -4.53
C ASP A 232 21.79 -27.25 -3.74
N SER A 233 21.90 -26.49 -2.64
CA SER A 233 23.15 -26.54 -1.87
C SER A 233 23.33 -27.90 -1.20
N ARG A 234 24.57 -28.40 -1.27
CA ARG A 234 25.05 -29.56 -0.48
C ARG A 234 24.79 -29.44 1.03
N GLU A 235 24.37 -28.26 1.50
CA GLU A 235 24.16 -27.91 2.89
C GLU A 235 22.69 -27.93 3.34
N LYS A 236 21.72 -28.18 2.44
CA LYS A 236 20.27 -28.35 2.74
C LYS A 236 19.75 -27.38 3.80
N LYS A 237 19.52 -26.11 3.46
CA LYS A 237 19.14 -25.08 4.45
C LYS A 237 17.73 -24.54 4.26
N ILE A 238 17.05 -24.30 5.38
CA ILE A 238 15.81 -23.53 5.44
C ILE A 238 16.07 -22.30 6.28
N TYR A 239 15.87 -21.12 5.70
CA TYR A 239 15.94 -19.88 6.44
C TYR A 239 14.54 -19.36 6.76
N GLN A 240 14.30 -19.06 8.03
CA GLN A 240 13.15 -18.32 8.50
C GLN A 240 13.57 -16.88 8.76
N PHE A 241 12.81 -15.95 8.22
CA PHE A 241 13.07 -14.54 8.44
C PHE A 241 11.82 -13.83 8.96
N ASP A 242 11.95 -13.33 10.19
CA ASP A 242 11.06 -12.35 10.77
C ASP A 242 11.81 -11.03 11.02
N SER A 243 11.37 -9.99 10.33
CA SER A 243 11.90 -8.63 10.53
C SER A 243 11.65 -8.04 11.92
N LEU A 244 10.65 -8.48 12.70
CA LEU A 244 10.53 -8.11 14.13
C LEU A 244 11.49 -8.88 15.02
N GLN A 245 12.00 -10.01 14.54
CA GLN A 245 12.75 -10.99 15.33
C GLN A 245 11.99 -11.41 16.60
N SER A 246 10.70 -11.68 16.45
CA SER A 246 9.83 -12.08 17.55
C SER A 246 9.78 -13.60 17.67
N ASP A 247 10.05 -14.11 18.86
CA ASP A 247 9.94 -15.55 19.17
C ASP A 247 8.57 -16.10 18.79
N ARG A 248 7.50 -15.33 19.06
CA ARG A 248 6.13 -15.70 18.68
C ARG A 248 5.95 -15.94 17.18
N PHE A 249 6.60 -15.16 16.32
CA PHE A 249 6.50 -15.39 14.87
C PHE A 249 7.39 -16.55 14.44
N TYR A 250 8.55 -16.74 15.05
CA TYR A 250 9.40 -17.89 14.78
C TYR A 250 8.78 -19.22 15.19
N GLU A 251 8.09 -19.30 16.33
CA GLU A 251 7.30 -20.49 16.72
C GLU A 251 6.26 -20.82 15.66
N ARG A 252 5.49 -19.83 15.20
CA ARG A 252 4.48 -20.04 14.15
C ARG A 252 5.09 -20.41 12.80
N LEU A 253 6.29 -19.90 12.48
CA LEU A 253 7.03 -20.29 11.29
C LEU A 253 7.56 -21.72 11.43
N ASN A 254 7.94 -22.15 12.63
CA ASN A 254 8.31 -23.54 12.91
C ASN A 254 7.13 -24.46 12.66
N ASP A 255 5.96 -24.18 13.25
CA ASP A 255 4.74 -24.98 13.01
C ASP A 255 4.39 -25.07 11.51
N TYR A 256 4.58 -23.96 10.78
CA TYR A 256 4.34 -23.92 9.34
C TYR A 256 5.37 -24.78 8.58
N CYS A 257 6.65 -24.69 8.92
CA CYS A 257 7.69 -25.57 8.37
C CYS A 257 7.40 -27.04 8.71
N GLU A 258 7.06 -27.36 9.96
CA GLU A 258 6.79 -28.73 10.37
C GLU A 258 5.58 -29.34 9.67
N SER A 259 4.52 -28.56 9.47
CA SER A 259 3.30 -29.03 8.78
C SER A 259 3.49 -29.18 7.27
N TYR A 260 4.11 -28.21 6.58
CA TYR A 260 4.22 -28.22 5.12
C TYR A 260 5.51 -28.86 4.60
N ILE A 261 6.64 -28.67 5.27
CA ILE A 261 7.96 -29.06 4.77
C ILE A 261 8.29 -30.52 5.11
N LYS A 262 7.81 -31.06 6.24
CA LYS A 262 7.93 -32.51 6.52
C LYS A 262 7.08 -33.37 5.57
N LEU A 263 5.91 -32.88 5.11
CA LEU A 263 5.10 -33.58 4.11
C LEU A 263 5.80 -33.71 2.74
N ALA A 264 6.75 -32.82 2.43
CA ALA A 264 7.44 -32.75 1.14
C ALA A 264 8.82 -33.44 1.11
N ARG A 265 9.14 -34.32 2.08
CA ARG A 265 10.39 -35.11 2.15
C ARG A 265 11.70 -34.31 2.27
N TYR A 266 11.68 -33.17 2.96
CA TYR A 266 12.88 -32.37 3.23
C TYR A 266 13.64 -32.84 4.49
N ASP A 267 13.80 -34.15 4.67
CA ASP A 267 14.56 -34.70 5.80
C ASP A 267 16.06 -34.33 5.72
N GLY A 268 16.59 -33.88 6.86
CA GLY A 268 18.00 -33.46 7.00
C GLY A 268 18.29 -32.02 6.55
N TYR A 269 17.28 -31.16 6.45
CA TYR A 269 17.50 -29.73 6.28
C TYR A 269 17.78 -29.02 7.62
N ASP A 270 18.78 -28.15 7.63
CA ASP A 270 19.12 -27.30 8.77
C ASP A 270 18.24 -26.05 8.79
N LEU A 271 17.46 -25.89 9.85
CA LEU A 271 16.53 -24.77 10.04
C LEU A 271 17.23 -23.62 10.76
N ARG A 272 17.31 -22.46 10.10
CA ARG A 272 18.02 -21.28 10.61
C ARG A 272 17.10 -20.08 10.71
N GLN A 273 17.14 -19.42 11.85
CA GLN A 273 16.53 -18.10 12.02
C GLN A 273 17.51 -17.02 11.60
N ALA A 274 17.08 -16.15 10.69
CA ALA A 274 17.89 -15.05 10.20
C ALA A 274 17.70 -13.81 11.09
N ILE A 275 18.79 -13.35 11.70
CA ILE A 275 18.79 -12.22 12.64
C ILE A 275 19.52 -10.98 12.10
N ASP A 276 19.98 -11.03 10.85
CA ASP A 276 20.85 -10.00 10.25
C ASP A 276 20.12 -8.68 9.96
N LEU A 277 18.78 -8.71 9.96
CA LEU A 277 17.92 -7.58 9.61
C LEU A 277 16.80 -7.43 10.64
N LYS A 278 16.72 -6.26 11.27
CA LYS A 278 15.66 -5.92 12.22
C LYS A 278 14.92 -4.67 11.77
N GLN A 279 13.59 -4.71 11.77
CA GLN A 279 12.78 -3.54 11.54
C GLN A 279 12.66 -2.69 12.80
N THR A 280 12.68 -1.38 12.62
CA THR A 280 12.51 -0.39 13.69
C THR A 280 11.16 0.34 13.60
N ASP A 281 10.34 0.00 12.59
CA ASP A 281 9.05 0.60 12.32
C ASP A 281 7.97 -0.46 12.07
N VAL A 282 6.71 -0.03 12.00
CA VAL A 282 5.54 -0.91 11.89
C VAL A 282 5.15 -1.27 10.45
N GLN A 283 5.85 -0.76 9.43
CA GLN A 283 5.36 -0.81 8.04
C GLN A 283 6.31 -1.49 7.04
N ASN A 284 7.55 -1.83 7.43
CA ASN A 284 8.58 -2.27 6.49
C ASN A 284 8.88 -3.78 6.49
N CYS A 285 8.07 -4.59 7.17
CA CYS A 285 8.24 -6.05 7.22
C CYS A 285 8.31 -6.70 5.82
N GLY A 286 7.45 -6.29 4.89
CA GLY A 286 7.47 -6.81 3.51
C GLY A 286 8.68 -6.34 2.68
N THR A 287 9.15 -5.10 2.89
CA THR A 287 10.35 -4.59 2.22
C THR A 287 11.58 -5.35 2.69
N LEU A 288 11.75 -5.50 4.00
CA LEU A 288 12.87 -6.22 4.60
C LEU A 288 12.86 -7.70 4.25
N SER A 289 11.68 -8.30 4.12
CA SER A 289 11.50 -9.67 3.63
C SER A 289 12.12 -9.87 2.24
N ILE A 290 11.91 -8.91 1.32
CA ILE A 290 12.51 -8.98 -0.03
C ILE A 290 14.02 -8.76 0.02
N VAL A 291 14.49 -7.80 0.84
CA VAL A 291 15.93 -7.55 1.03
C VAL A 291 16.65 -8.78 1.56
N PHE A 292 16.06 -9.45 2.55
CA PHE A 292 16.57 -10.70 3.10
C PHE A 292 16.77 -11.75 2.00
N VAL A 293 15.73 -11.98 1.17
CA VAL A 293 15.82 -12.92 0.04
C VAL A 293 16.94 -12.51 -0.93
N MET A 294 17.06 -11.23 -1.26
CA MET A 294 18.11 -10.74 -2.14
C MET A 294 19.51 -11.00 -1.56
N MET A 295 19.70 -10.80 -0.25
CA MET A 295 20.96 -11.08 0.43
C MET A 295 21.33 -12.56 0.37
N GLN A 296 20.39 -13.45 0.70
CA GLN A 296 20.66 -14.90 0.70
C GLN A 296 20.88 -15.47 -0.71
N VAL A 297 20.11 -15.00 -1.70
CA VAL A 297 20.21 -15.51 -3.07
C VAL A 297 21.46 -15.00 -3.80
N LYS A 298 21.91 -13.78 -3.50
CA LYS A 298 23.05 -13.16 -4.20
C LYS A 298 24.35 -13.14 -3.41
N GLY A 299 24.33 -13.41 -2.11
CA GLY A 299 25.50 -13.21 -1.24
C GLY A 299 25.93 -11.75 -1.13
N GLU A 300 25.02 -10.79 -1.35
CA GLU A 300 25.32 -9.36 -1.20
C GLU A 300 25.34 -9.00 0.31
N GLN A 301 26.26 -8.11 0.70
CA GLN A 301 26.35 -7.61 2.09
C GLN A 301 25.09 -6.84 2.49
N THR A 302 24.76 -6.89 3.79
CA THR A 302 23.62 -6.17 4.37
C THR A 302 23.68 -4.68 4.03
N PRO A 303 22.69 -4.12 3.31
CA PRO A 303 22.68 -2.69 3.05
C PRO A 303 22.50 -1.92 4.36
N ILE A 304 23.10 -0.73 4.47
CA ILE A 304 22.85 0.16 5.61
C ILE A 304 21.38 0.60 5.59
N ILE A 305 20.62 0.11 6.56
CA ILE A 305 19.18 0.33 6.65
C ILE A 305 18.90 1.45 7.65
N ASN A 306 18.29 2.51 7.14
CA ASN A 306 17.64 3.56 7.92
C ASN A 306 16.25 3.83 7.33
N SER A 307 15.42 4.58 8.06
CA SER A 307 14.04 4.89 7.67
C SER A 307 13.94 5.56 6.28
N GLY A 308 14.89 6.44 5.94
CA GLY A 308 14.97 7.08 4.62
C GLY A 308 15.25 6.11 3.47
N ASN A 309 16.19 5.19 3.66
CA ASN A 309 16.58 4.18 2.68
C ASN A 309 15.48 3.15 2.44
N LEU A 310 14.79 2.70 3.50
CA LEU A 310 13.69 1.73 3.39
C LEU A 310 12.52 2.27 2.57
N GLN A 311 12.16 3.54 2.77
CA GLN A 311 11.11 4.19 2.00
C GLN A 311 11.45 4.31 0.52
N SER A 312 12.73 4.43 0.18
CA SER A 312 13.22 4.45 -1.21
C SER A 312 13.25 3.07 -1.85
N LEU A 313 13.70 2.09 -1.08
CA LEU A 313 13.75 0.71 -1.51
C LEU A 313 12.35 0.14 -1.75
N ARG A 314 11.42 0.38 -0.83
CA ARG A 314 10.02 -0.04 -0.96
C ARG A 314 9.37 0.48 -2.25
N PHE A 315 9.55 1.77 -2.55
CA PHE A 315 9.03 2.36 -3.79
C PHE A 315 9.71 1.77 -5.04
N THR A 316 11.02 1.51 -4.96
CA THR A 316 11.78 0.89 -6.05
C THR A 316 11.30 -0.53 -6.33
N LEU A 317 11.15 -1.36 -5.30
CA LEU A 317 10.63 -2.73 -5.40
C LEU A 317 9.19 -2.75 -5.95
N PHE A 318 8.35 -1.79 -5.54
CA PHE A 318 7.01 -1.63 -6.08
C PHE A 318 7.00 -1.31 -7.58
N LEU A 319 7.78 -0.31 -8.02
CA LEU A 319 7.90 0.03 -9.44
C LEU A 319 8.45 -1.14 -10.26
N GLN A 320 9.37 -1.93 -9.68
CA GLN A 320 9.88 -3.14 -10.31
C GLN A 320 8.80 -4.21 -10.44
N GLY A 321 7.99 -4.45 -9.40
CA GLY A 321 6.85 -5.38 -9.46
C GLY A 321 5.85 -5.01 -10.56
N LEU A 322 5.46 -3.73 -10.66
CA LEU A 322 4.54 -3.26 -11.70
C LEU A 322 5.06 -3.49 -13.12
N ARG A 323 6.37 -3.29 -13.36
CA ARG A 323 6.98 -3.52 -14.68
C ARG A 323 6.90 -4.98 -15.12
N VAL A 324 7.00 -5.91 -14.17
CA VAL A 324 6.99 -7.36 -14.44
C VAL A 324 5.56 -7.87 -14.60
N THR A 325 4.61 -7.43 -13.78
CA THR A 325 3.22 -7.93 -13.81
C THR A 325 2.35 -7.25 -14.86
N HIS A 326 2.68 -6.03 -15.26
CA HIS A 326 1.94 -5.30 -16.28
C HIS A 326 2.87 -4.65 -17.32
N PRO A 327 3.57 -5.46 -18.13
CA PRO A 327 4.52 -4.96 -19.13
C PRO A 327 3.85 -4.03 -20.17
N PHE A 328 2.54 -4.15 -20.40
CA PHE A 328 1.76 -3.30 -21.31
C PHE A 328 1.19 -2.01 -20.68
N PHE A 329 1.18 -1.88 -19.36
CA PHE A 329 0.78 -0.63 -18.68
C PHE A 329 1.84 0.46 -18.84
N TRP A 330 3.09 0.06 -19.09
CA TRP A 330 4.23 0.95 -19.32
C TRP A 330 4.22 1.55 -20.75
N PRO A 331 3.94 0.80 -21.83
CA PRO A 331 3.62 1.36 -23.15
C PRO A 331 2.49 2.38 -23.12
N CYS A 332 1.41 2.22 -22.36
CA CYS A 332 0.38 3.28 -22.29
C CYS A 332 0.87 4.57 -21.63
N MET A 333 1.96 4.53 -20.85
CA MET A 333 2.69 5.70 -20.34
C MET A 333 3.79 6.20 -21.31
N LEU A 334 4.21 5.38 -22.28
CA LEU A 334 5.22 5.67 -23.31
C LEU A 334 4.63 5.90 -24.72
N LEU A 335 3.34 5.65 -24.97
CA LEU A 335 2.71 5.72 -26.29
C LEU A 335 2.42 7.16 -26.75
N HIS A 336 3.05 8.16 -26.13
CA HIS A 336 3.22 9.49 -26.71
C HIS A 336 4.69 9.90 -26.85
N THR A 337 5.61 8.94 -26.93
CA THR A 337 6.97 9.17 -27.43
C THR A 337 7.14 8.52 -28.80
N ASP A 338 6.42 9.01 -29.80
CA ASP A 338 6.86 8.92 -31.19
C ASP A 338 7.14 10.35 -31.68
N PHE A 339 8.38 10.78 -31.43
CA PHE A 339 9.01 11.84 -32.21
C PHE A 339 9.19 11.31 -33.64
N LYS A 340 8.30 11.69 -34.55
CA LYS A 340 8.72 11.81 -35.96
C LYS A 340 9.56 13.08 -36.06
N ASN A 341 10.88 12.90 -35.99
CA ASN A 341 11.81 13.84 -36.60
C ASN A 341 11.47 13.94 -38.08
N GLY A 342 11.03 15.13 -38.51
CA GLY A 342 10.88 15.53 -39.89
C GLY A 342 11.43 16.94 -40.05
N SER A 343 12.76 17.06 -40.10
CA SER A 343 13.46 18.23 -40.62
C SER A 343 13.77 18.03 -42.11
N GLY A 344 13.42 19.01 -42.93
CA GLY A 344 13.63 19.08 -44.38
C GLY A 344 12.28 19.15 -45.09
N MET A 345 11.83 20.26 -45.67
CA MET A 345 12.54 21.36 -46.36
C MET A 345 11.77 22.67 -46.20
#